data_AF-A0A7H0H4E1-F1
#
_entry.id   AF-A0A7H0H4E1-F1
#
_cell.length_a   1.000
_cell.length_b   1.000
_cell.length_c   1.000
_cell.angle_alpha   90.00
_cell.angle_beta   90.00
_cell.angle_gamma   90.00
#
_symmetry.space_group_name_H-M   'P 1'
#
loop_
_entity.id
_entity.type
_entity.pdbx_description
1 polymer ?
#
loop_
_entity_poly.entity_id
_entity_poly.type
_entity_poly.pdbx_seq_one_letter_code
_entity_poly.pdbx_strand_id
1 'polypeptide(L)'
;MSTPPQRGQWKASGGLHQASGQPPLPPAVKVGGIAALGVLLIAAMLLGVLFGGGFAPRGSASPTPTPKLILDPPIQVGAFVRGETESSQVPDPTAQRIVHAAYKDGANEVLFIMTWPESDLTGRLDDAGIAAEAQEPTEEGDKTLCGTSVDSSLPGCGRVVKDTVLILISIQGTLTQPSLLAMLDEFESAVTP
;
A
#
# COMPACT_ATOMS: atom_id res chain seq x y z
N MET A 1 -37.92 -70.86 68.41
CA MET A 1 -39.09 -70.01 68.70
C MET A 1 -38.75 -68.56 68.38
N SER A 2 -39.51 -67.97 67.46
CA SER A 2 -39.97 -66.57 67.41
C SER A 2 -38.95 -65.40 67.40
N THR A 3 -38.69 -64.91 66.19
CA THR A 3 -38.59 -63.53 65.64
C THR A 3 -39.07 -62.32 66.51
N PRO A 4 -38.89 -61.02 66.11
CA PRO A 4 -37.80 -60.28 65.42
C PRO A 4 -37.49 -58.88 66.10
N PRO A 5 -37.36 -57.73 65.38
CA PRO A 5 -36.18 -56.85 65.29
C PRO A 5 -36.35 -55.54 66.11
N GLN A 6 -35.43 -54.58 66.03
CA GLN A 6 -35.72 -53.12 66.02
C GLN A 6 -34.41 -52.29 65.88
N ARG A 7 -34.39 -51.39 64.89
CA ARG A 7 -33.42 -50.28 64.77
C ARG A 7 -33.99 -49.05 65.49
N GLY A 8 -33.16 -48.29 66.18
CA GLY A 8 -33.45 -46.95 66.69
C GLY A 8 -32.53 -46.63 67.88
N GLN A 9 -32.00 -45.43 68.11
CA GLN A 9 -32.27 -44.11 67.56
C GLN A 9 -31.00 -43.25 67.72
N TRP A 10 -30.90 -42.25 66.84
CA TRP A 10 -29.87 -41.24 66.76
C TRP A 10 -29.76 -40.35 68.01
N LYS A 11 -28.56 -39.80 68.25
CA LYS A 11 -28.44 -38.42 68.75
C LYS A 11 -27.42 -37.65 67.90
N ALA A 12 -27.94 -36.96 66.90
CA ALA A 12 -27.22 -35.88 66.24
C ALA A 12 -27.12 -34.71 67.24
N SER A 13 -25.91 -34.38 67.69
CA SER A 13 -25.64 -33.07 68.29
C SER A 13 -25.50 -32.08 67.14
N GLY A 14 -26.42 -31.12 67.11
CA GLY A 14 -26.64 -30.19 66.01
C GLY A 14 -25.40 -29.41 65.59
N GLY A 15 -25.33 -29.14 64.30
CA GLY A 15 -24.59 -28.00 63.80
C GLY A 15 -25.29 -26.70 64.17
N LEU A 16 -24.49 -25.68 64.45
CA LEU A 16 -24.75 -24.28 64.12
C LEU A 16 -23.39 -23.54 64.20
N HIS A 17 -22.99 -23.00 63.04
CA HIS A 17 -22.06 -21.88 62.82
C HIS A 17 -20.60 -21.96 63.32
N GLN A 18 -19.62 -21.90 62.40
CA GLN A 18 -18.87 -20.66 62.06
C GLN A 18 -17.41 -20.91 61.65
N ALA A 19 -16.93 -20.04 60.75
CA ALA A 19 -15.55 -19.63 60.48
C ALA A 19 -14.68 -20.47 59.52
N SER A 20 -14.56 -19.91 58.31
CA SER A 20 -13.42 -19.97 57.39
C SER A 20 -12.05 -20.19 58.07
N GLY A 21 -11.32 -21.22 57.64
CA GLY A 21 -9.97 -21.47 58.13
C GLY A 21 -9.13 -22.23 57.11
N GLN A 22 -8.79 -21.58 55.99
CA GLN A 22 -7.76 -22.09 55.09
C GLN A 22 -6.42 -22.08 55.86
N PRO A 23 -5.70 -23.21 55.96
CA PRO A 23 -4.48 -23.27 56.77
C PRO A 23 -3.46 -22.22 56.30
N PRO A 24 -2.79 -21.52 57.23
CA PRO A 24 -1.86 -20.47 56.87
C PRO A 24 -0.71 -21.06 56.05
N LEU A 25 -0.50 -20.52 54.85
CA LEU A 25 0.61 -20.89 53.98
C LEU A 25 1.94 -20.79 54.76
N PRO A 26 2.81 -21.81 54.70
CA PRO A 26 4.09 -21.79 55.39
C PRO A 26 4.88 -20.53 54.99
N PRO A 27 5.54 -19.85 55.95
CA PRO A 27 6.22 -18.59 55.68
C PRO A 27 7.30 -18.73 54.59
N ALA A 28 7.96 -19.90 54.51
CA ALA A 28 8.92 -20.21 53.46
C ALA A 28 8.29 -20.24 52.05
N VAL A 29 7.03 -20.71 51.92
CA VAL A 29 6.31 -20.78 50.64
C VAL A 29 5.85 -19.38 50.22
N LYS A 30 5.44 -18.53 51.17
CA LYS A 30 5.13 -17.12 50.90
C LYS A 30 6.34 -16.35 50.40
N VAL A 31 7.49 -16.50 51.07
CA VAL A 31 8.73 -15.81 50.68
C VAL A 31 9.26 -16.35 49.35
N GLY A 32 9.25 -17.67 49.16
CA GLY A 32 9.65 -18.30 47.91
C GLY A 32 8.79 -17.88 46.71
N GLY A 33 7.47 -17.77 46.91
CA GLY A 33 6.56 -17.30 45.86
C GLY A 33 6.81 -15.85 45.45
N ILE A 34 7.06 -14.96 46.43
CA ILE A 34 7.39 -13.55 46.15
C ILE A 34 8.75 -13.43 45.44
N ALA A 35 9.75 -14.20 45.87
CA ALA A 35 11.06 -14.22 45.24
C ALA A 35 10.99 -14.73 43.79
N ALA A 36 10.24 -15.81 43.54
CA ALA A 36 10.04 -16.35 42.21
C ALA A 36 9.33 -15.35 41.28
N LEU A 37 8.30 -14.66 41.77
CA LEU A 37 7.62 -13.59 41.03
C LEU A 37 8.58 -12.44 40.69
N GLY A 38 9.42 -12.03 41.65
CA GLY A 38 10.43 -10.99 41.44
C GLY A 38 11.43 -11.36 40.33
N VAL A 39 11.94 -12.59 40.36
CA VAL A 39 12.85 -13.11 39.31
C VAL A 39 12.17 -13.12 37.94
N LEU A 40 10.90 -13.52 37.88
CA LEU A 40 10.14 -13.59 36.64
C LEU A 40 9.89 -12.20 36.03
N LEU A 41 9.61 -11.20 36.87
CA LEU A 41 9.46 -9.81 36.44
C LEU A 41 10.78 -9.21 35.93
N ILE A 42 11.89 -9.48 36.61
CA ILE A 42 13.22 -9.02 36.18
C ILE A 42 13.58 -9.68 34.83
N ALA A 43 13.33 -10.98 34.67
CA ALA A 43 13.55 -11.68 33.42
C ALA A 43 12.68 -11.09 32.28
N ALA A 44 11.42 -10.80 32.55
CA ALA A 44 10.52 -10.16 31.57
C ALA A 44 10.99 -8.75 31.16
N MET A 45 11.50 -7.96 32.10
CA MET A 45 12.07 -6.64 31.80
C MET A 45 13.35 -6.75 30.97
N LEU A 46 14.26 -7.67 31.32
CA LEU A 46 15.49 -7.88 30.57
C LEU A 46 15.22 -8.39 29.16
N LEU A 47 14.29 -9.34 28.99
CA LEU A 47 13.84 -9.80 27.68
C LEU A 47 13.12 -8.69 26.91
N GLY A 48 12.33 -7.87 27.58
CA GLY A 48 11.67 -6.71 27.00
C GLY A 48 12.66 -5.66 26.48
N VAL A 49 13.81 -5.47 27.13
CA VAL A 49 14.88 -4.57 26.65
C VAL A 49 15.75 -5.23 25.57
N LEU A 50 15.95 -6.56 25.64
CA LEU A 50 16.74 -7.30 24.67
C LEU A 50 16.02 -7.46 23.32
N PHE A 51 14.69 -7.62 23.34
CA PHE A 51 13.85 -7.82 22.14
C PHE A 51 12.99 -6.61 21.77
N GLY A 52 12.60 -5.79 22.74
CA GLY A 52 11.95 -4.50 22.51
C GLY A 52 13.03 -3.44 22.38
N GLY A 53 13.52 -3.25 21.14
CA GLY A 53 14.44 -2.18 20.80
C GLY A 53 14.11 -0.92 21.60
N GLY A 54 15.12 -0.40 22.32
CA GLY A 54 14.96 0.66 23.31
C GLY A 54 14.09 1.80 22.80
N PHE A 55 13.48 2.53 23.75
CA PHE A 55 12.70 3.74 23.54
C PHE A 55 13.52 4.83 22.83
N ALA A 56 13.86 4.62 21.56
CA ALA A 56 14.18 5.67 20.65
C ALA A 56 12.83 6.35 20.34
N PRO A 57 12.76 7.70 20.40
CA PRO A 57 11.59 8.40 19.89
C PRO A 57 11.30 7.86 18.49
N ARG A 58 10.02 7.48 18.26
CA ARG A 58 9.53 7.02 16.95
C ARG A 58 10.17 7.88 15.90
N GLY A 59 10.95 7.23 15.02
CA GLY A 59 11.75 7.90 14.02
C GLY A 59 10.94 8.99 13.33
N SER A 60 11.59 10.14 13.11
CA SER A 60 11.10 11.16 12.18
C SER A 60 10.44 10.44 11.00
N ALA A 61 9.13 10.65 10.82
CA ALA A 61 8.43 10.09 9.68
C ALA A 61 9.24 10.46 8.44
N SER A 62 9.83 9.45 7.78
CA SER A 62 10.50 9.68 6.51
C SER A 62 9.44 10.28 5.58
N PRO A 63 9.71 11.40 4.89
CA PRO A 63 8.72 12.03 4.05
C PRO A 63 8.22 11.00 3.04
N THR A 64 6.90 10.77 3.06
CA THR A 64 6.24 9.94 2.08
C THR A 64 6.48 10.55 0.70
N PRO A 65 7.08 9.83 -0.26
CA PRO A 65 7.32 10.38 -1.59
C PRO A 65 5.99 10.85 -2.16
N THR A 66 6.00 12.04 -2.77
CA THR A 66 4.80 12.65 -3.36
C THR A 66 5.11 12.99 -4.82
N PRO A 67 4.18 12.74 -5.75
CA PRO A 67 4.34 13.13 -7.14
C PRO A 67 4.58 14.64 -7.26
N LYS A 68 5.51 15.04 -8.13
CA LYS A 68 5.73 16.44 -8.47
C LYS A 68 4.79 16.94 -9.58
N LEU A 69 4.11 16.01 -10.26
CA LEU A 69 3.05 16.29 -11.25
C LEU A 69 1.68 16.09 -10.60
N ILE A 70 0.67 16.74 -11.17
CA ILE A 70 -0.73 16.48 -10.83
C ILE A 70 -1.12 15.14 -11.46
N LEU A 71 -1.23 14.07 -10.66
CA LEU A 71 -1.70 12.75 -11.12
C LEU A 71 -3.23 12.70 -11.31
N ASP A 72 -3.77 13.70 -11.98
CA ASP A 72 -5.16 13.78 -12.42
C ASP A 72 -5.15 14.27 -13.88
N PRO A 73 -5.47 13.40 -14.85
CA PRO A 73 -5.47 13.77 -16.26
C PRO A 73 -6.35 15.00 -16.53
N PRO A 74 -6.00 15.92 -17.43
CA PRO A 74 -6.81 17.11 -17.69
C PRO A 74 -8.21 16.77 -18.22
N ILE A 75 -9.26 17.52 -17.87
CA ILE A 75 -10.63 17.28 -18.37
C ILE A 75 -10.72 17.39 -19.90
N GLN A 76 -9.93 18.29 -20.48
CA GLN A 76 -9.90 18.54 -21.91
C GLN A 76 -8.51 19.04 -22.30
N VAL A 77 -8.03 18.62 -23.47
CA VAL A 77 -6.80 19.12 -24.11
C VAL A 77 -7.13 19.41 -25.57
N GLY A 78 -7.06 20.68 -25.97
CA GLY A 78 -7.54 21.09 -27.28
C GLY A 78 -8.99 20.65 -27.56
N ALA A 79 -9.20 19.88 -28.62
CA ALA A 79 -10.50 19.30 -28.99
C ALA A 79 -10.82 17.96 -28.30
N PHE A 80 -9.85 17.37 -27.61
CA PHE A 80 -9.95 16.05 -27.00
C PHE A 80 -10.57 16.14 -25.61
N VAL A 81 -11.72 15.48 -25.42
CA VAL A 81 -12.44 15.45 -24.13
C VAL A 81 -12.16 14.14 -23.40
N ARG A 82 -11.86 14.25 -22.10
CA ARG A 82 -11.58 13.11 -21.22
C ARG A 82 -12.83 12.26 -21.00
N GLY A 83 -12.68 10.95 -21.13
CA GLY A 83 -13.64 9.94 -20.70
C GLY A 83 -13.52 9.62 -19.21
N GLU A 84 -13.82 8.37 -18.85
CA GLU A 84 -13.60 7.89 -17.48
C GLU A 84 -12.11 7.80 -17.17
N THR A 85 -11.77 8.11 -15.92
CA THR A 85 -10.39 8.03 -15.41
C THR A 85 -10.28 6.83 -14.50
N GLU A 86 -9.31 5.98 -14.77
CA GLU A 86 -9.00 4.81 -13.95
C GLU A 86 -7.68 5.03 -13.22
N SER A 87 -7.56 4.49 -12.01
CA SER A 87 -6.35 4.61 -11.20
C SER A 87 -6.09 3.34 -10.42
N SER A 88 -4.87 2.81 -10.53
CA SER A 88 -4.34 1.78 -9.64
C SER A 88 -3.77 2.44 -8.39
N GLN A 89 -4.61 2.70 -7.39
CA GLN A 89 -4.14 3.13 -6.07
C GLN A 89 -3.83 1.91 -5.21
N VAL A 90 -2.54 1.67 -4.99
CA VAL A 90 -2.08 0.69 -3.99
C VAL A 90 -1.98 1.42 -2.64
N PRO A 91 -2.35 0.78 -1.51
CA PRO A 91 -2.25 1.41 -0.18
C PRO A 91 -0.82 1.79 0.25
N ASP A 92 0.20 1.28 -0.44
CA ASP A 92 1.60 1.59 -0.21
C ASP A 92 1.98 2.89 -0.95
N PRO A 93 2.41 3.94 -0.23
CA PRO A 93 2.77 5.20 -0.86
C PRO A 93 4.07 5.15 -1.69
N THR A 94 4.84 4.07 -1.59
CA THR A 94 6.03 3.83 -2.43
C THR A 94 5.71 2.98 -3.66
N ALA A 95 4.51 2.40 -3.72
CA ALA A 95 4.10 1.61 -4.87
C ALA A 95 3.79 2.52 -6.07
N GLN A 96 3.98 1.94 -7.26
CA GLN A 96 3.68 2.58 -8.52
C GLN A 96 2.17 2.86 -8.62
N ARG A 97 1.85 4.09 -8.97
CA ARG A 97 0.51 4.60 -9.25
C ARG A 97 0.41 4.80 -10.76
N ILE A 98 -0.57 4.15 -11.36
CA ILE A 98 -0.90 4.33 -12.77
C ILE A 98 -2.25 5.01 -12.82
N VAL A 99 -2.34 6.11 -13.55
CA VAL A 99 -3.59 6.82 -13.84
C VAL A 99 -3.72 6.92 -15.34
N HIS A 100 -4.87 6.55 -15.89
CA HIS A 100 -5.11 6.68 -17.32
C HIS A 100 -6.53 7.11 -17.63
N ALA A 101 -6.69 7.76 -18.78
CA ALA A 101 -7.98 8.13 -19.32
C ALA A 101 -7.93 8.12 -20.84
N ALA A 102 -9.02 7.69 -21.46
CA ALA A 102 -9.23 7.81 -22.90
C ALA A 102 -9.77 9.21 -23.24
N TYR A 103 -9.39 9.74 -24.40
CA TYR A 103 -9.81 11.04 -24.89
C TYR A 103 -10.32 10.96 -26.31
N LYS A 104 -11.38 11.72 -26.62
CA LYS A 104 -12.03 11.72 -27.94
C LYS A 104 -12.26 13.13 -28.47
N ASP A 105 -12.04 13.33 -29.77
CA ASP A 105 -12.39 14.57 -30.49
C ASP A 105 -13.57 14.35 -31.48
N GLY A 106 -14.11 13.12 -31.53
CA GLY A 106 -15.17 12.70 -32.45
C GLY A 106 -14.68 11.89 -33.66
N ALA A 107 -13.40 11.98 -34.03
CA ALA A 107 -12.79 11.22 -35.13
C ALA A 107 -11.61 10.34 -34.68
N ASN A 108 -10.88 10.80 -33.67
CA ASN A 108 -9.71 10.17 -33.10
C ASN A 108 -9.97 9.85 -31.62
N GLU A 109 -9.32 8.77 -31.17
CA GLU A 109 -9.28 8.38 -29.77
C GLU A 109 -7.83 8.16 -29.35
N VAL A 110 -7.45 8.72 -28.20
CA VAL A 110 -6.12 8.54 -27.61
C VAL A 110 -6.24 8.07 -26.15
N LEU A 111 -5.28 7.25 -25.71
CA LEU A 111 -5.13 6.86 -24.31
C LEU A 111 -3.97 7.66 -23.71
N PHE A 112 -4.26 8.44 -22.67
CA PHE A 112 -3.23 9.10 -21.88
C PHE A 112 -2.98 8.32 -20.59
N ILE A 113 -1.72 8.02 -20.29
CA ILE A 113 -1.28 7.22 -19.15
C ILE A 113 -0.20 8.00 -18.40
N MET A 114 -0.34 8.07 -17.08
CA MET A 114 0.62 8.65 -16.16
C MET A 114 1.07 7.56 -15.19
N THR A 115 2.38 7.35 -15.06
CA THR A 115 2.97 6.35 -14.16
C THR A 115 3.96 7.01 -13.22
N TRP A 116 3.75 6.92 -11.91
CA TRP A 116 4.65 7.48 -10.89
C TRP A 116 4.79 6.55 -9.68
N PRO A 117 5.98 6.43 -9.06
CA PRO A 117 7.26 6.90 -9.58
C PRO A 117 7.73 6.01 -10.74
N GLU A 118 8.21 6.61 -11.83
CA GLU A 118 8.77 5.88 -12.97
C GLU A 118 9.82 6.73 -13.71
N SER A 119 10.90 6.09 -14.16
CA SER A 119 11.99 6.72 -14.92
C SER A 119 12.48 5.89 -16.10
N ASP A 120 12.10 4.61 -16.19
CA ASP A 120 12.40 3.76 -17.34
C ASP A 120 11.33 3.90 -18.42
N LEU A 121 11.53 4.88 -19.29
CA LEU A 121 10.62 5.12 -20.41
C LEU A 121 10.59 3.96 -21.41
N THR A 122 11.75 3.38 -21.72
CA THR A 122 11.84 2.33 -22.73
C THR A 122 11.11 1.09 -22.25
N GLY A 123 11.40 0.62 -21.03
CA GLY A 123 10.67 -0.50 -20.43
C GLY A 123 9.17 -0.24 -20.36
N ARG A 124 8.75 0.99 -20.01
CA ARG A 124 7.32 1.32 -19.93
C ARG A 124 6.62 1.37 -21.29
N LEU A 125 7.30 1.85 -22.34
CA LEU A 125 6.78 1.82 -23.71
C LEU A 125 6.68 0.38 -24.23
N ASP A 126 7.67 -0.47 -23.94
CA ASP A 126 7.64 -1.89 -24.29
C ASP A 126 6.47 -2.60 -23.58
N ASP A 127 6.26 -2.35 -22.28
CA ASP A 127 5.11 -2.86 -21.52
C ASP A 127 3.76 -2.39 -22.08
N ALA A 128 3.73 -1.19 -22.67
CA ALA A 128 2.55 -0.64 -23.35
C ALA A 128 2.38 -1.17 -24.78
N GLY A 129 3.26 -2.07 -25.23
CA GLY A 129 3.24 -2.64 -26.58
C GLY A 129 3.65 -1.65 -27.66
N ILE A 130 4.44 -0.63 -27.33
CA ILE A 130 4.96 0.36 -28.27
C ILE A 130 6.41 0.03 -28.61
N ALA A 131 6.66 -0.35 -29.86
CA ALA A 131 8.01 -0.48 -30.38
C ALA A 131 8.59 0.93 -30.60
N ALA A 132 9.31 1.42 -29.60
CA ALA A 132 9.94 2.74 -29.63
C ALA A 132 11.09 2.78 -30.64
N GLU A 133 11.14 3.85 -31.43
CA GLU A 133 12.28 4.15 -32.28
C GLU A 133 13.36 4.82 -31.42
N ALA A 134 14.61 4.41 -31.58
CA ALA A 134 15.73 5.05 -30.90
C ALA A 134 15.87 6.49 -31.40
N GLN A 135 15.43 7.46 -30.60
CA GLN A 135 15.73 8.87 -30.81
C GLN A 135 16.96 9.26 -29.98
N GLU A 136 17.89 9.99 -30.58
CA GLU A 136 19.06 10.49 -29.87
C GLU A 136 18.60 11.39 -28.71
N PRO A 137 19.12 11.19 -27.49
CA PRO A 137 18.72 11.98 -26.33
C PRO A 137 19.07 13.45 -26.59
N THR A 138 18.05 14.29 -26.74
CA THR A 138 18.25 15.68 -27.12
C THR A 138 18.85 16.54 -26.03
N GLU A 139 18.82 16.13 -24.76
CA GLU A 139 19.68 16.54 -23.64
C GLU A 139 19.40 15.65 -22.41
N GLU A 140 20.28 15.72 -21.40
CA GLU A 140 20.29 14.94 -20.16
C GLU A 140 19.14 15.37 -19.22
N GLY A 141 17.89 15.13 -19.61
CA GLY A 141 16.71 15.48 -18.82
C GLY A 141 15.39 15.06 -19.47
N ASP A 142 15.26 15.25 -20.77
CA ASP A 142 13.99 15.06 -21.49
C ASP A 142 14.08 13.83 -22.40
N LYS A 143 13.99 12.65 -21.79
CA LYS A 143 13.82 11.41 -22.55
C LYS A 143 12.41 11.42 -23.11
N THR A 144 12.26 11.79 -24.38
CA THR A 144 11.05 11.56 -25.16
C THR A 144 11.34 10.46 -26.16
N LEU A 145 10.43 9.49 -26.27
CA LEU A 145 10.51 8.40 -27.22
C LEU A 145 9.14 8.23 -27.87
N CYS A 146 9.16 8.02 -29.18
CA CYS A 146 7.97 7.72 -29.94
C CYS A 146 8.19 6.44 -30.74
N GLY A 147 7.09 5.78 -31.08
CA GLY A 147 7.10 4.55 -31.83
C GLY A 147 5.71 4.19 -32.29
N THR A 148 5.53 2.91 -32.62
CA THR A 148 4.25 2.38 -33.08
C THR A 148 3.84 1.18 -32.24
N SER A 149 2.52 1.03 -32.05
CA SER A 149 1.97 -0.16 -31.42
C SER A 149 2.26 -1.39 -32.26
N VAL A 150 2.73 -2.46 -31.60
CA VAL A 150 2.99 -3.75 -32.25
C VAL A 150 1.72 -4.43 -32.76
N ASP A 151 0.56 -4.09 -32.17
CA ASP A 151 -0.73 -4.73 -32.47
C ASP A 151 -1.56 -3.95 -33.49
N SER A 152 -1.54 -2.61 -33.40
CA SER A 152 -2.43 -1.75 -34.21
C SER A 152 -1.71 -0.90 -35.24
N SER A 153 -0.36 -0.85 -35.22
CA SER A 153 0.46 0.06 -36.02
C SER A 153 0.13 1.54 -35.83
N LEU A 154 -0.63 1.89 -34.78
CA LEU A 154 -0.94 3.28 -34.42
C LEU A 154 0.22 3.90 -33.64
N PRO A 155 0.44 5.22 -33.75
CA PRO A 155 1.55 5.87 -33.08
C PRO A 155 1.34 5.92 -31.56
N GLY A 156 2.45 5.85 -30.83
CA GLY A 156 2.54 6.09 -29.40
C GLY A 156 3.78 6.92 -29.08
N CYS A 157 3.65 7.88 -28.16
CA CYS A 157 4.76 8.68 -27.68
C CYS A 157 4.74 8.71 -26.16
N GLY A 158 5.91 8.74 -25.55
CA GLY A 158 6.03 8.92 -24.12
C GLY A 158 7.25 9.74 -23.74
N ARG A 159 7.24 10.23 -22.50
CA ARG A 159 8.33 11.00 -21.91
C ARG A 159 8.41 10.86 -20.42
N VAL A 160 9.58 11.15 -19.86
CA VAL A 160 9.79 11.23 -18.41
C VAL A 160 9.79 12.70 -17.98
N VAL A 161 8.95 13.05 -17.03
CA VAL A 161 8.86 14.40 -16.45
C VAL A 161 8.78 14.27 -14.93
N LYS A 162 9.78 14.81 -14.21
CA LYS A 162 9.85 14.83 -12.74
C LYS A 162 9.46 13.47 -12.08
N ASP A 163 10.16 12.40 -12.46
CA ASP A 163 9.95 11.02 -11.96
C ASP A 163 8.58 10.41 -12.33
N THR A 164 7.93 10.95 -13.35
CA THR A 164 6.64 10.46 -13.88
C THR A 164 6.78 10.15 -15.35
N VAL A 165 6.40 8.95 -15.78
CA VAL A 165 6.28 8.63 -17.20
C VAL A 165 4.89 9.02 -17.69
N LEU A 166 4.86 9.86 -18.73
CA LEU A 166 3.66 10.23 -19.47
C LEU A 166 3.69 9.48 -20.80
N ILE A 167 2.61 8.77 -21.13
CA ILE A 167 2.45 8.08 -22.41
C ILE A 167 1.13 8.50 -23.03
N LEU A 168 1.16 8.79 -24.33
CA LEU A 168 0.00 9.06 -25.14
C LEU A 168 0.01 8.09 -26.33
N ILE A 169 -1.07 7.33 -26.50
CA ILE A 169 -1.19 6.29 -27.54
C ILE A 169 -2.43 6.58 -28.37
N SER A 170 -2.33 6.51 -29.69
CA SER A 170 -3.52 6.52 -30.53
C SER A 170 -4.22 5.16 -30.49
N ILE A 171 -5.51 5.15 -30.16
CA ILE A 171 -6.36 3.95 -30.14
C ILE A 171 -7.21 3.87 -31.41
N GLN A 172 -7.63 5.03 -31.92
CA GLN A 172 -8.45 5.13 -33.12
C GLN A 172 -8.15 6.42 -33.89
N GLY A 173 -8.34 6.37 -35.20
CA GLY A 173 -8.27 7.54 -36.07
C GLY A 173 -7.03 7.52 -36.96
N THR A 174 -6.58 8.71 -37.34
CA THR A 174 -5.49 8.89 -38.32
C THR A 174 -4.41 9.83 -37.80
N LEU A 175 -4.22 9.90 -36.48
CA LEU A 175 -3.17 10.70 -35.88
C LEU A 175 -1.80 10.22 -36.35
N THR A 176 -0.91 11.17 -36.60
CA THR A 176 0.49 10.89 -36.94
C THR A 176 1.37 11.04 -35.71
N GLN A 177 2.54 10.42 -35.71
CA GLN A 177 3.51 10.52 -34.62
C GLN A 177 3.89 11.98 -34.28
N PRO A 178 4.17 12.88 -35.25
CA PRO A 178 4.40 14.31 -34.94
C PRO A 178 3.20 15.00 -34.28
N SER A 179 1.98 14.69 -34.72
CA SER A 179 0.76 15.26 -34.11
C SER A 179 0.56 14.76 -32.68
N LEU A 180 0.85 13.48 -32.43
CA LEU A 180 0.76 12.88 -31.11
C LEU A 180 1.81 13.44 -30.14
N LEU A 181 3.02 13.68 -30.64
CA LEU A 181 4.08 14.31 -29.86
C LEU A 181 3.72 15.75 -29.46
N ALA A 182 3.22 16.56 -30.39
CA ALA A 182 2.73 17.91 -30.07
C ALA A 182 1.59 17.88 -29.05
N MET A 183 0.69 16.90 -29.15
CA MET A 183 -0.38 16.70 -28.17
C MET A 183 0.19 16.32 -26.80
N LEU A 184 1.21 15.46 -26.73
CA LEU A 184 1.88 15.09 -25.49
C LEU A 184 2.49 16.30 -24.77
N ASP A 185 3.01 17.30 -25.50
CA ASP A 185 3.47 18.58 -24.93
C ASP A 185 2.33 19.36 -24.25
N GLU A 186 1.14 19.38 -24.84
CA GLU A 186 -0.05 20.03 -24.26
C GLU A 186 -0.53 19.30 -23.00
N PHE A 187 -0.54 17.96 -23.03
CA PHE A 187 -0.88 17.14 -21.88
C PHE A 187 0.09 17.36 -20.72
N GLU A 188 1.40 17.35 -20.98
CA GLU A 188 2.42 17.64 -19.97
C GLU A 188 2.21 19.04 -19.36
N SER A 189 1.99 20.04 -20.20
CA SER A 189 1.76 21.41 -19.77
C SER A 189 0.54 21.52 -18.84
N ALA A 190 -0.51 20.73 -19.09
CA ALA A 190 -1.72 20.75 -18.29
C ALA A 190 -1.60 20.05 -16.93
N VAL A 191 -0.66 19.11 -16.78
CA VAL A 191 -0.42 18.37 -15.52
C VAL A 191 0.79 18.90 -14.73
N THR A 192 1.50 19.86 -15.31
CA THR A 192 2.62 20.55 -14.68
C THR A 192 2.10 21.78 -13.93
N PRO A 193 2.32 21.85 -12.60
CA PRO A 193 1.88 22.98 -11.78
C PRO A 193 2.70 24.25 -12.01
#